data_AF-A0A0Q4NK05-F1
#
_entry.id   AF-A0A0Q4NK05-F1
#
_cell.length_a   1.000
_cell.length_b   1.000
_cell.length_c   1.000
_cell.angle_alpha   90.00
_cell.angle_beta   90.00
_cell.angle_gamma   90.00
#
_symmetry.space_group_name_H-M   'P 1'
#
loop_
_entity.id
_entity.type
_entity.pdbx_description
1 polymer ?
#
loop_
_entity_poly.entity_id
_entity_poly.type
_entity_poly.pdbx_seq_one_letter_code
_entity_poly.pdbx_strand_id
1 'polypeptide(L)'
;MIAWLLITLESTPLRQWFIYGTRTIVVALTLAITGGNLREIWRIRRFRLHRARFYAIRVWGCSAGLLLIFLLVECIVVDTLGVLTLLVLSDVTLY
;
A
#
# COMPACT_ATOMS: atom_id res chain seq x y z
N MET A 1 -14.09 28.34 -9.70
CA MET A 1 -13.40 27.06 -9.41
C MET A 1 -14.36 26.01 -8.85
N ILE A 2 -15.11 26.30 -7.79
CA ILE A 2 -16.08 25.37 -7.19
C ILE A 2 -17.25 25.03 -8.14
N ALA A 3 -17.83 26.02 -8.83
CA ALA A 3 -18.91 25.78 -9.80
C ALA A 3 -18.46 24.93 -11.00
N TRP A 4 -17.22 25.12 -11.47
CA TRP A 4 -16.65 24.30 -12.54
C TRP A 4 -16.43 22.86 -12.07
N LEU A 5 -15.91 22.65 -10.86
CA LEU A 5 -15.79 21.33 -10.23
C LEU A 5 -17.13 20.61 -10.12
N LEU A 6 -18.18 21.30 -9.69
CA LEU A 6 -19.54 20.73 -9.57
C LEU A 6 -20.10 20.29 -10.92
N ILE A 7 -19.96 21.12 -11.96
CA ILE A 7 -20.40 20.79 -13.33
C ILE A 7 -19.63 19.59 -13.88
N THR A 8 -18.31 19.57 -13.67
CA THR A 8 -17.48 18.44 -14.12
C THR A 8 -17.86 17.16 -13.38
N LEU A 9 -18.06 17.21 -12.06
CA LEU A 9 -18.54 16.09 -11.24
C LEU A 9 -19.87 15.52 -11.74
N GLU A 10 -20.83 16.40 -12.03
CA GLU A 10 -22.18 16.07 -12.48
C GLU A 10 -22.17 15.45 -13.89
N SER A 11 -21.23 15.88 -14.74
CA SER A 11 -21.04 15.35 -16.09
C SER A 11 -20.22 14.04 -16.16
N THR A 12 -19.55 13.64 -15.06
CA THR A 12 -18.71 12.43 -15.06
C THR A 12 -19.58 11.17 -15.03
N PRO A 13 -19.44 10.25 -16.00
CA PRO A 13 -20.21 9.02 -16.00
C PRO A 13 -19.86 8.16 -14.78
N LEU A 14 -20.86 7.47 -14.21
CA LEU A 14 -20.70 6.58 -13.05
C LEU A 14 -19.51 5.61 -13.19
N ARG A 15 -19.27 5.10 -14.41
CA ARG A 15 -18.12 4.25 -14.73
C ARG A 15 -16.78 4.92 -14.38
N GLN A 16 -16.60 6.19 -14.70
CA GLN A 16 -15.37 6.93 -14.38
C GLN A 16 -15.23 7.17 -12.88
N TRP A 17 -16.34 7.46 -12.18
CA TRP A 17 -16.35 7.55 -10.71
C TRP A 17 -15.87 6.27 -10.04
N PHE A 18 -16.38 5.11 -10.49
CA PHE A 18 -15.92 3.82 -10.00
C PHE A 18 -14.43 3.62 -10.27
N ILE A 19 -13.93 3.90 -11.47
CA ILE A 19 -12.51 3.70 -11.80
C ILE A 19 -11.60 4.60 -10.95
N TYR A 20 -11.90 5.89 -10.82
CA TYR A 20 -11.12 6.80 -10.00
C TYR A 20 -11.19 6.46 -8.51
N GLY A 21 -12.37 6.06 -8.02
CA GLY A 21 -12.55 5.55 -6.67
C GLY A 21 -11.69 4.31 -6.41
N THR A 22 -11.73 3.33 -7.30
CA THR A 22 -10.91 2.12 -7.19
C THR A 22 -9.43 2.43 -7.21
N ARG A 23 -8.94 3.31 -8.11
CA ARG A 23 -7.53 3.73 -8.11
C ARG A 23 -7.12 4.33 -6.78
N THR A 24 -7.95 5.20 -6.23
CA THR A 24 -7.67 5.87 -4.96
C THR A 24 -7.59 4.87 -3.81
N ILE A 25 -8.50 3.91 -3.78
CA ILE A 25 -8.50 2.83 -2.78
C ILE A 25 -7.24 1.96 -2.91
N VAL A 26 -6.87 1.56 -4.13
CA VAL A 26 -5.66 0.76 -4.38
C VAL A 26 -4.42 1.49 -3.88
N VAL A 27 -4.25 2.77 -4.25
CA VAL A 27 -3.11 3.58 -3.79
C VAL A 27 -3.09 3.69 -2.27
N ALA A 28 -4.23 4.00 -1.64
CA ALA A 28 -4.32 4.14 -0.20
C ALA A 28 -3.98 2.83 0.53
N LEU A 29 -4.47 1.69 0.05
CA LEU A 29 -4.19 0.37 0.61
C LEU A 29 -2.72 0.00 0.47
N THR A 30 -2.14 0.15 -0.72
CA THR A 30 -0.72 -0.10 -0.98
C THR A 30 0.15 0.74 -0.04
N LEU A 31 -0.13 2.04 0.08
CA LEU A 31 0.63 2.93 0.98
C LEU A 31 0.46 2.57 2.46
N ALA A 32 -0.75 2.19 2.89
CA ALA A 32 -1.00 1.83 4.27
C ALA A 32 -0.22 0.58 4.69
N ILE A 33 -0.22 -0.45 3.83
CA ILE A 33 0.50 -1.70 4.07
C ILE A 33 2.02 -1.46 4.02
N THR A 34 2.52 -0.84 2.95
CA THR A 34 3.95 -0.55 2.78
C THR A 34 4.46 0.36 3.91
N GLY A 35 3.69 1.37 4.31
CA GLY A 35 4.02 2.24 5.44
C GLY A 35 4.04 1.49 6.78
N GLY A 36 3.10 0.57 7.01
CA GLY A 36 3.07 -0.30 8.19
C GLY A 36 4.33 -1.17 8.28
N ASN A 37 4.69 -1.81 7.17
CA ASN A 37 5.86 -2.67 7.08
C ASN A 37 7.17 -1.90 7.25
N LEU A 38 7.29 -0.72 6.65
CA LEU A 38 8.45 0.15 6.84
C LEU A 38 8.59 0.61 8.29
N ARG A 39 7.47 0.92 8.96
CA ARG A 39 7.48 1.30 10.38
C ARG A 39 7.99 0.17 11.25
N GLU A 40 7.60 -1.07 10.94
CA GLU A 40 8.03 -2.25 11.69
C GLU A 40 9.50 -2.58 11.42
N ILE A 41 9.95 -2.50 10.16
CA ILE A 41 11.37 -2.60 9.79
C ILE A 41 12.21 -1.56 10.55
N TRP A 42 11.76 -0.31 10.58
CA TRP A 42 12.46 0.77 11.29
C TRP A 42 12.52 0.50 12.80
N ARG A 43 11.42 0.03 13.40
CA ARG A 43 11.36 -0.35 14.81
C ARG A 43 12.35 -1.46 15.14
N ILE A 44 12.40 -2.52 14.32
CA ILE A 44 13.34 -3.65 14.48
C ILE A 44 14.78 -3.16 14.36
N ARG A 45 15.09 -2.34 13.35
CA ARG A 45 16.45 -1.78 13.15
C ARG A 45 16.88 -0.86 14.29
N ARG A 46 15.95 -0.13 14.91
CA ARG A 46 16.23 0.76 16.04
C ARG A 46 16.51 0.00 17.33
N PHE A 47 15.98 -1.22 17.48
CA PHE A 47 16.25 -2.04 18.65
C PHE A 47 17.66 -2.64 18.59
N ARG A 48 18.38 -2.63 19.72
CA ARG A 48 19.60 -3.44 19.88
C ARG A 48 19.26 -4.91 19.58
N LEU A 49 20.16 -5.63 18.92
CA LEU A 49 20.01 -7.02 18.46
C LEU A 49 19.23 -7.94 19.43
N HIS A 50 19.48 -7.81 20.73
CA HIS A 50 18.83 -8.63 21.76
C HIS A 50 17.34 -8.33 21.97
N ARG A 51 16.93 -7.06 21.92
CA ARG A 51 15.52 -6.64 22.03
C ARG A 51 14.75 -6.94 20.75
N ALA A 52 15.38 -6.76 19.60
CA ALA A 52 14.80 -7.12 18.30
C ALA A 52 14.47 -8.62 18.21
N ARG A 53 15.40 -9.48 18.64
CA ARG A 53 15.18 -10.94 18.69
C ARG A 53 14.04 -11.32 19.63
N PHE A 54 14.01 -10.77 20.84
CA PHE A 54 12.95 -11.07 21.81
C PHE A 54 11.57 -10.62 21.31
N TYR A 55 11.50 -9.41 20.72
CA TYR A 55 10.28 -8.90 20.09
C TYR A 55 9.80 -9.81 18.94
N ALA A 56 10.69 -10.13 18.00
CA ALA A 56 10.34 -10.93 16.83
C ALA A 56 9.84 -12.33 17.22
N ILE A 57 10.51 -13.00 18.18
CA ILE A 57 10.08 -14.33 18.65
C ILE A 57 8.74 -14.23 19.38
N ARG A 58 8.55 -13.23 20.25
CA ARG A 58 7.35 -13.13 21.09
C ARG A 58 6.11 -12.67 20.33
N VAL A 59 6.26 -11.72 19.41
CA VAL A 59 5.13 -11.13 18.69
C VAL A 59 4.86 -11.86 17.39
N TRP A 60 5.92 -12.30 16.70
CA TRP A 60 5.81 -12.88 15.36
C TRP A 60 6.19 -14.36 15.29
N GLY A 61 6.64 -14.98 16.40
CA GLY A 61 7.01 -16.39 16.43
C GLY A 61 8.24 -16.77 15.59
N CYS A 62 8.97 -15.79 15.04
CA CYS A 62 10.05 -16.02 14.10
C CYS A 62 11.32 -15.22 14.45
N SER A 63 12.43 -15.54 13.78
CA SER A 63 13.67 -14.79 13.97
C SER A 63 13.55 -13.38 13.38
N ALA A 64 14.22 -12.40 14.00
CA ALA A 64 14.20 -11.01 13.52
C ALA A 64 14.71 -10.87 12.08
N GLY A 65 15.62 -11.74 11.63
CA GLY A 65 16.10 -11.78 10.25
C GLY A 65 15.02 -12.24 9.27
N LEU A 66 14.33 -13.35 9.58
CA LEU A 66 13.21 -13.85 8.76
C LEU A 66 12.07 -12.84 8.70
N LEU A 67 11.74 -12.20 9.82
CA LEU A 67 10.72 -11.15 9.88
C LEU A 67 11.05 -9.98 8.95
N LEU A 68 12.30 -9.51 8.94
CA LEU A 68 12.73 -8.43 8.04
C LEU A 68 12.60 -8.82 6.56
N ILE A 69 12.99 -10.04 6.20
CA ILE A 69 12.85 -10.54 4.82
C ILE A 69 11.37 -10.61 4.45
N PHE A 70 10.53 -11.15 5.33
CA PHE A 70 9.09 -11.27 5.09
C PHE A 70 8.44 -9.91 4.85
N LEU A 71 8.69 -8.92 5.72
CA LEU A 71 8.15 -7.57 5.58
C LEU A 71 8.61 -6.88 4.28
N LEU A 72 9.86 -7.09 3.87
CA LEU A 72 10.38 -6.56 2.61
C LEU A 72 9.72 -7.21 1.39
N VAL A 73 9.55 -8.54 1.42
CA VAL A 73 8.87 -9.28 0.35
C VAL A 73 7.42 -8.84 0.24
N GLU A 74 6.73 -8.68 1.37
CA GLU A 74 5.35 -8.20 1.38
C GLU A 74 5.23 -6.80 0.79
N CYS A 75 6.14 -5.86 1.11
CA CYS A 75 6.16 -4.55 0.45
C CYS A 75 6.30 -4.68 -1.07
N ILE A 76 7.27 -5.48 -1.55
CA ILE A 76 7.51 -5.66 -2.98
C ILE A 76 6.27 -6.26 -3.67
N VAL A 77 5.66 -7.27 -3.08
CA VAL A 77 4.46 -7.92 -3.63
C VAL A 77 3.29 -6.94 -3.67
N VAL A 78 3.06 -6.20 -2.60
CA VAL A 78 1.93 -5.25 -2.52
C VAL A 78 2.13 -4.06 -3.46
N ASP A 79 3.35 -3.53 -3.56
CA ASP A 79 3.67 -2.44 -4.48
C ASP A 79 3.55 -2.89 -5.95
N THR A 80 4.05 -4.09 -6.29
CA THR A 80 3.96 -4.64 -7.66
C THR A 80 2.51 -4.91 -8.06
N LEU A 81 1.71 -5.52 -7.19
CA LEU A 81 0.27 -5.73 -7.43
C LEU A 81 -0.50 -4.41 -7.50
N GLY A 82 -0.15 -3.43 -6.67
CA GLY A 82 -0.72 -2.09 -6.71
C GLY A 82 -0.47 -1.41 -8.05
N VAL A 83 0.78 -1.38 -8.51
CA VAL A 83 1.16 -0.82 -9.82
C VAL A 83 0.46 -1.56 -10.96
N LEU A 84 0.45 -2.88 -10.94
CA LEU A 84 -0.22 -3.68 -11.98
C LEU A 84 -1.72 -3.37 -12.05
N THR A 85 -2.37 -3.27 -10.91
CA THR A 85 -3.80 -2.92 -10.83
C THR A 85 -4.06 -1.51 -11.38
N LEU A 86 -3.20 -0.55 -11.06
CA LEU A 86 -3.29 0.81 -11.59
C LEU A 86 -3.08 0.87 -13.10
N LEU A 87 -2.17 0.05 -13.66
CA LEU A 87 -1.96 -0.06 -15.09
C LEU A 87 -3.19 -0.62 -15.79
N VAL A 88 -3.78 -1.71 -15.28
CA VAL A 88 -5.03 -2.28 -15.82
C VAL A 88 -6.16 -1.26 -15.76
N LEU A 89 -6.31 -0.55 -14.63
CA LEU A 89 -7.32 0.50 -14.51
C LEU A 89 -7.05 1.69 -15.43
N SER A 90 -5.81 1.92 -15.85
CA SER A 90 -5.43 2.98 -16.80
C SER A 90 -5.75 2.62 -18.23
N ASP A 91 -5.49 1.38 -18.62
CA ASP A 91 -5.88 0.86 -19.92
C ASP A 91 -7.40 0.91 -20.13
N VAL A 92 -8.17 0.49 -19.11
CA VAL A 92 -9.64 0.53 -19.12
C VAL A 92 -10.22 1.95 -19.23
N THR A 93 -9.45 2.99 -18.92
CA THR A 93 -9.87 4.40 -19.10
C THR A 93 -9.49 5.01 -20.43
N LEU A 94 -8.49 4.46 -21.12
CA LEU A 94 -8.01 4.96 -22.41
C LEU A 94 -8.81 4.38 -23.59
N TYR A 95 -9.53 3.28 -23.36
CA TYR A 95 -10.50 2.64 -24.27
C TYR A 95 -11.94 2.95 -23.86
#